data_AF-K0VZH0-F1
#
_entry.id   AF-K0VZH0-F1
#
_cell.length_a   1.000
_cell.length_b   1.000
_cell.length_c   1.000
_cell.angle_alpha   90.00
_cell.angle_beta   90.00
_cell.angle_gamma   90.00
#
_symmetry.space_group_name_H-M   'P 1'
#
loop_
_entity.id
_entity.type
_entity.pdbx_description
1 polymer ?
#
loop_
_entity_poly.entity_id
_entity_poly.type
_entity_poly.pdbx_seq_one_letter_code
_entity_poly.pdbx_strand_id
1 'polypeptide(L)' 'LGRKAWLFAGSQRGGERAAFMYSLIVTAKTNDIDPQAWLADVLARMPGIPVSRLPELLPWNWPAGSARQMAA' A
#
# COMPACT_ATOMS: atom_id res chain seq x y z
N LEU A 1 -5.89 -13.76 12.59
CA LEU A 1 -6.68 -13.75 11.34
C LEU A 1 -6.70 -15.17 10.76
N GLY A 2 -7.84 -15.73 10.34
CA GLY A 2 -7.96 -17.14 9.93
C GLY A 2 -8.69 -17.35 8.60
N ARG A 3 -8.75 -18.59 8.09
CA ARG A 3 -9.32 -18.97 6.76
C ARG A 3 -10.69 -18.35 6.47
N LYS A 4 -11.57 -18.24 7.47
CA LYS A 4 -12.91 -17.67 7.32
C LYS A 4 -12.91 -16.19 6.91
N ALA A 5 -11.87 -15.43 7.27
CA ALA A 5 -11.74 -14.01 6.88
C ALA A 5 -11.37 -13.82 5.40
N TRP A 6 -10.97 -14.89 4.70
CA TRP A 6 -10.50 -14.85 3.32
C TRP A 6 -11.51 -15.38 2.30
N LEU A 7 -12.74 -15.68 2.72
CA LEU A 7 -13.78 -16.21 1.82
C LEU A 7 -14.12 -15.26 0.66
N PHE A 8 -13.89 -13.95 0.81
CA PHE A 8 -14.07 -12.98 -0.27
C PHE A 8 -13.14 -13.25 -1.47
N ALA A 9 -11.94 -13.79 -1.22
CA ALA A 9 -10.96 -14.14 -2.26
C ALA A 9 -11.37 -15.41 -3.07
N GLY A 10 -12.47 -16.08 -2.70
CA GLY A 10 -13.04 -17.19 -3.48
C GLY A 10 -13.87 -16.76 -4.69
N SER A 11 -14.18 -15.46 -4.81
CA SER A 11 -14.79 -14.88 -6.02
C SER A 11 -13.70 -14.30 -6.93
N GLN A 12 -13.91 -14.28 -8.24
CA GLN A 12 -12.91 -13.71 -9.18
C GLN A 12 -12.57 -12.25 -8.83
N ARG A 13 -13.59 -11.41 -8.63
CA ARG A 13 -13.39 -10.00 -8.24
C ARG A 13 -12.69 -9.84 -6.90
N GLY A 14 -12.98 -10.71 -5.93
CA GLY A 14 -12.32 -10.67 -4.63
C GLY A 14 -10.89 -11.20 -4.68
N GLY A 15 -10.62 -12.21 -5.50
CA GLY A 15 -9.28 -12.73 -5.78
C GLY A 15 -8.39 -11.69 -6.46
N GLU A 16 -8.90 -11.00 -7.48
CA GLU A 16 -8.21 -9.90 -8.16
C GLU A 16 -7.83 -8.77 -7.19
N ARG A 17 -8.76 -8.36 -6.32
CA ARG A 17 -8.50 -7.35 -5.28
C ARG A 17 -7.47 -7.82 -4.27
N ALA A 18 -7.55 -9.08 -3.83
CA ALA A 18 -6.56 -9.66 -2.92
C ALA A 18 -5.18 -9.68 -3.57
N ALA A 19 -5.07 -10.13 -4.82
CA ALA A 19 -3.82 -10.16 -5.59
C ALA A 19 -3.23 -8.75 -5.74
N PHE A 20 -4.04 -7.75 -6.04
CA PHE A 20 -3.60 -6.34 -6.12
C PHE A 20 -2.98 -5.87 -4.80
N MET A 21 -3.66 -6.10 -3.67
CA MET A 21 -3.15 -5.73 -2.35
C MET A 21 -1.85 -6.48 -2.00
N TYR A 22 -1.79 -7.78 -2.30
CA TYR A 22 -0.59 -8.58 -2.07
C TYR A 22 0.60 -8.08 -2.91
N SER A 23 0.37 -7.73 -4.18
CA SER A 23 1.42 -7.17 -5.04
C SER A 23 1.99 -5.87 -4.45
N LEU A 24 1.16 -4.97 -3.94
CA LEU A 24 1.61 -3.74 -3.27
C LEU A 24 2.45 -4.05 -2.02
N ILE A 25 1.99 -4.96 -1.17
CA ILE A 25 2.71 -5.37 0.05
C ILE A 25 4.07 -5.97 -0.28
N VAL A 26 4.11 -6.89 -1.25
CA VAL A 26 5.36 -7.52 -1.68
C VAL A 26 6.31 -6.49 -2.28
N THR A 27 5.80 -5.55 -3.07
CA THR A 27 6.64 -4.48 -3.66
C THR A 27 7.30 -3.63 -2.58
N ALA A 28 6.56 -3.22 -1.55
CA ALA A 28 7.13 -2.48 -0.42
C ALA A 28 8.23 -3.28 0.31
N LYS A 29 7.97 -4.56 0.59
CA LYS A 29 8.95 -5.46 1.23
C LYS A 29 10.21 -5.63 0.38
N THR A 30 10.07 -5.78 -0.94
CA THR A 30 11.21 -5.91 -1.85
C THR A 30 12.08 -4.65 -1.89
N ASN A 31 11.51 -3.49 -1.55
CA ASN A 31 12.24 -2.22 -1.42
C ASN A 31 12.70 -1.94 0.03
N ASP A 32 12.66 -2.94 0.93
CA ASP A 32 13.03 -2.81 2.35
C ASP A 32 12.22 -1.74 3.13
N ILE A 33 10.97 -1.55 2.72
CA ILE A 33 10.06 -0.56 3.31
C ILE A 33 8.96 -1.26 4.09
N ASP A 34 8.61 -0.71 5.26
CA ASP A 34 7.44 -1.17 6.01
C ASP A 34 6.16 -0.97 5.19
N PRO A 35 5.47 -2.05 4.77
CA PRO A 35 4.32 -1.93 3.89
C PRO A 35 3.15 -1.18 4.53
N GLN A 36 3.02 -1.26 5.85
CA GLN A 36 1.91 -0.63 6.56
C GLN A 36 2.09 0.89 6.63
N ALA A 37 3.27 1.36 7.01
CA ALA A 37 3.61 2.78 7.04
C ALA A 37 3.54 3.41 5.64
N TRP A 38 4.09 2.74 4.63
CA TRP A 38 4.04 3.25 3.25
C TRP A 38 2.62 3.33 2.73
N LEU A 39 1.82 2.26 2.84
CA LEU A 39 0.46 2.27 2.31
C LEU A 39 -0.43 3.28 3.03
N ALA A 40 -0.27 3.45 4.35
CA ALA A 40 -1.00 4.45 5.11
C ALA A 40 -0.70 5.88 4.60
N ASP A 41 0.57 6.20 4.38
CA ASP A 41 0.99 7.51 3.87
C ASP A 41 0.53 7.75 2.43
N VAL A 42 0.67 6.75 1.54
CA VAL A 42 0.20 6.85 0.15
C VAL A 42 -1.30 7.10 0.10
N LEU A 43 -2.10 6.33 0.85
CA LEU A 43 -3.55 6.50 0.88
C LEU A 43 -3.97 7.85 1.48
N ALA A 44 -3.24 8.37 2.46
CA ALA A 44 -3.48 9.70 3.03
C ALA A 44 -3.15 10.84 2.04
N ARG A 45 -2.10 10.70 1.24
CA ARG A 45 -1.64 11.72 0.26
C ARG A 45 -2.39 11.68 -1.07
N MET A 46 -2.93 10.51 -1.45
CA MET A 46 -3.57 10.28 -2.75
C MET A 46 -4.68 11.30 -3.11
N PRO A 47 -5.57 11.74 -2.17
CA PRO A 47 -6.58 12.74 -2.51
C PRO A 47 -6.03 14.14 -2.84
N GLY A 48 -4.80 14.45 -2.38
CA GLY A 48 -4.19 15.78 -2.50
C GLY A 48 -3.16 15.92 -3.62
N ILE A 49 -2.84 14.84 -4.34
CA ILE A 49 -1.79 14.83 -5.36
C ILE A 49 -2.38 14.65 -6.77
N PRO A 50 -1.95 15.42 -7.79
CA PRO A 50 -2.35 15.16 -9.16
C PRO A 50 -1.79 13.80 -9.64
N VAL A 51 -2.53 13.12 -10.51
CA VAL A 51 -2.16 11.79 -11.05
C VAL A 51 -0.76 11.80 -11.69
N SER A 52 -0.35 12.92 -12.30
CA SER A 52 1.00 13.08 -12.88
C SER A 52 2.13 12.94 -11.86
N ARG A 53 1.88 13.23 -10.58
CA ARG A 53 2.84 13.14 -9.48
C ARG A 53 2.69 11.87 -8.64
N LEU A 54 1.73 10.99 -8.97
CA LEU A 54 1.58 9.70 -8.31
C LEU A 54 2.87 8.84 -8.30
N PRO A 55 3.75 8.87 -9.33
CA PRO A 55 5.01 8.14 -9.30
C PRO A 55 5.97 8.54 -8.15
N GLU A 56 5.79 9.72 -7.55
CA GLU A 56 6.57 10.17 -6.39
C GLU A 56 6.21 9.40 -5.12
N LEU A 57 5.04 8.77 -5.08
CA LEU A 57 4.57 7.95 -3.95
C LEU A 57 5.02 6.49 -4.04
N LEU A 58 5.73 6.10 -5.10
CA LEU A 58 6.22 4.73 -5.27
C LEU A 58 7.27 4.39 -4.20
N PRO A 59 7.41 3.11 -3.81
CA PRO A 59 8.26 2.71 -2.68
C PRO A 59 9.70 3.25 -2.79
N TRP A 60 10.33 3.16 -3.96
CA TRP A 60 11.70 3.63 -4.18
C TRP A 60 11.88 5.16 -4.14
N ASN A 61 10.79 5.92 -4.23
CA ASN A 61 10.79 7.39 -4.10
C ASN A 61 10.26 7.84 -2.73
N TRP A 62 9.82 6.91 -1.88
CA TRP A 62 9.17 7.23 -0.62
C TRP A 62 10.19 7.72 0.41
N PRO A 63 10.10 8.99 0.86
CA PRO A 63 11.06 9.53 1.80
C PRO A 63 10.83 8.88 3.17
N ALA A 64 11.85 8.17 3.67
CA ALA A 64 11.86 7.53 4.99
C ALA A 64 11.51 8.48 6.18
N GLY A 65 11.45 9.80 5.95
CA GLY A 65 11.02 10.81 6.92
C GLY A 65 9.52 11.12 6.97
N SER A 66 8.71 10.64 6.01
CA SER A 66 7.27 10.95 5.94
C SER A 66 6.45 10.26 7.04
N ALA A 67 6.73 8.98 7.31
CA ALA A 67 6.04 8.22 8.35
C ALA A 67 6.21 8.80 9.77
N ARG A 68 7.28 9.59 9.99
CA ARG A 68 7.58 10.21 11.29
C ARG A 68 6.63 11.36 11.63
N GLN A 69 5.94 11.95 10.66
CA GLN A 69 5.05 13.10 10.88
C GLN A 69 3.62 12.73 11.32
N MET A 70 3.20 11.46 11.15
CA MET A 70 1.85 11.02 11.54
C MET A 70 1.73 10.45 12.95
N ALA A 71 2.84 10.39 13.70
CA ALA A 71 2.89 9.87 15.07
C ALA A 71 3.06 10.97 16.14
N ALA A 72 2.75 12.23 15.82
CA ALA A 72 2.77 13.37 16.74
C ALA A 72 1.35 13.83 17.10
#